data_AF-A0A838R2W2-F1
#
_entry.id   AF-A0A838R2W2-F1
#
_cell.length_a   1.000
_cell.length_b   1.000
_cell.length_c   1.000
_cell.angle_alpha   90.00
_cell.angle_beta   90.00
_cell.angle_gamma   90.00
#
_symmetry.space_group_name_H-M   'P 1'
#
loop_
_entity.id
_entity.type
_entity.pdbx_description
1 polymer ?
#
loop_
_entity_poly.entity_id
_entity_poly.type
_entity_poly.pdbx_seq_one_letter_code
_entity_poly.pdbx_strand_id
1 'polypeptide(L)'
;ALRSRQEQIRPWVPHLYAGASSGGFGGSDSSSIDNFSDRADFDVAALWQVQNLGFGNAALRREQQSLTRQASLVVQQTRDIIAAEVTQAYQRIQMRLRQIDVTRPPVEAASQAIRLNLEGIRNGELRPIEIQQAIGALAAARAQYLDAVVDYNIAQFQMLRAIGQPPEIESHREED
;
A
#
# COMPACT_ATOMS: atom_id res chain seq x y z
N ALA A 1 25.19 -5.90 -8.93
CA ALA A 1 26.31 -6.19 -9.85
C ALA A 1 27.08 -7.48 -9.50
N LEU A 2 27.36 -7.77 -8.22
CA LEU A 2 28.24 -8.90 -7.84
C LEU A 2 27.65 -10.31 -8.06
N ARG A 3 26.33 -10.49 -8.01
CA ARG A 3 25.67 -11.80 -8.26
C ARG A 3 25.70 -12.26 -9.73
N SER A 4 25.75 -11.31 -10.68
CA SER A 4 25.73 -11.61 -12.13
C SER A 4 27.03 -12.27 -12.62
N ARG A 5 28.18 -11.89 -12.04
CA ARG A 5 29.47 -12.55 -12.36
C ARG A 5 29.59 -13.95 -11.74
N GLN A 6 29.06 -14.16 -10.54
CA GLN A 6 29.04 -15.49 -9.90
C GLN A 6 28.33 -16.53 -10.79
N GLU A 7 27.28 -16.13 -11.50
CA GLU A 7 26.51 -16.98 -12.42
C GLU A 7 27.21 -17.34 -13.74
N GLN A 8 28.32 -16.69 -14.09
CA GLN A 8 29.15 -17.10 -15.24
C GLN A 8 30.07 -18.28 -14.90
N ILE A 9 30.48 -18.41 -13.63
CA ILE A 9 31.49 -19.39 -13.20
C ILE A 9 30.85 -20.62 -12.55
N ARG A 10 29.55 -20.58 -12.24
CA ARG A 10 28.79 -21.74 -11.69
C ARG A 10 29.01 -23.10 -12.38
N PRO A 11 29.17 -23.21 -13.71
CA PRO A 11 29.46 -24.51 -14.34
C PRO A 11 30.82 -25.11 -13.93
N TRP A 12 31.74 -24.26 -13.48
CA TRP A 12 33.13 -24.60 -13.13
C TRP A 12 33.35 -24.72 -11.63
N VAL A 13 32.37 -24.34 -10.80
CA VAL A 13 32.44 -24.44 -9.34
C VAL A 13 31.76 -25.73 -8.90
N PRO A 14 32.51 -26.74 -8.39
CA PRO A 14 31.90 -27.94 -7.84
C PRO A 14 31.15 -27.64 -6.54
N HIS A 15 30.08 -28.39 -6.31
CA HIS A 15 29.52 -28.52 -4.97
C HIS A 15 30.36 -29.55 -4.20
N LEU A 16 30.99 -29.11 -3.11
CA LEU A 16 31.77 -29.96 -2.22
C LEU A 16 30.89 -30.47 -1.09
N TYR A 17 30.93 -31.78 -0.85
CA TYR A 17 30.28 -32.47 0.25
C TYR A 17 31.35 -33.14 1.10
N ALA A 18 31.26 -32.96 2.41
CA ALA A 18 32.10 -33.66 3.36
C ALA A 18 31.19 -34.29 4.43
N GLY A 19 31.41 -35.56 4.73
CA GLY A 19 30.69 -36.31 5.73
C GLY A 19 31.67 -36.98 6.68
N ALA A 20 31.31 -37.06 7.96
CA ALA A 20 32.03 -37.86 8.94
C ALA A 20 31.00 -38.67 9.71
N SER A 21 31.25 -39.96 9.88
CA SER A 21 30.40 -40.85 10.68
C SER A 21 31.26 -41.68 11.60
N SER A 22 30.79 -41.88 12.82
CA SER A 22 31.44 -42.77 13.79
C SER A 22 30.39 -43.66 14.44
N GLY A 23 30.68 -44.95 14.59
CA GLY A 23 29.78 -45.91 15.22
C GLY A 23 30.45 -47.25 15.49
N GLY A 24 29.82 -48.06 16.34
CA GLY A 24 30.28 -49.41 16.63
C GLY A 24 29.61 -50.41 15.68
N PHE A 25 30.39 -51.21 14.96
CA PHE A 25 29.88 -52.32 14.17
C PHE A 25 30.14 -53.62 14.93
N GLY A 26 29.10 -54.42 15.14
CA GLY A 26 29.17 -55.73 15.81
C GLY A 26 28.74 -56.82 14.84
N GLY A 27 29.66 -57.71 14.47
CA GLY A 27 29.40 -58.82 13.57
C GLY A 27 30.44 -59.92 13.79
N SER A 28 30.02 -61.05 14.34
CA SER A 28 30.88 -62.18 14.67
C SER A 28 30.13 -63.49 14.43
N ASP A 29 30.81 -64.51 13.93
CA ASP A 29 30.23 -65.85 13.70
C ASP A 29 29.99 -66.64 15.01
N SER A 30 30.24 -66.02 16.17
CA SER A 30 30.08 -66.61 17.50
C SER A 30 28.95 -65.95 18.30
N SER A 31 28.33 -66.72 19.21
CA SER A 31 27.13 -66.35 19.98
C SER A 31 27.36 -65.31 21.10
N SER A 32 28.44 -64.52 21.04
CA SER A 32 28.74 -63.46 22.00
C SER A 32 28.45 -62.10 21.39
N ILE A 33 27.59 -61.33 22.07
CA ILE A 33 27.11 -60.00 21.63
C ILE A 33 28.09 -58.88 22.06
N ASP A 34 29.15 -59.20 22.81
CA ASP A 34 30.01 -58.19 23.47
C ASP A 34 31.15 -57.66 22.56
N ASN A 35 31.29 -58.16 21.33
CA ASN A 35 32.35 -57.75 20.41
C ASN A 35 31.89 -56.60 19.49
N PHE A 36 31.96 -55.37 20.00
CA PHE A 36 31.78 -54.16 19.20
C PHE A 36 33.14 -53.53 18.88
N SER A 37 33.39 -53.22 17.60
CA SER A 37 34.55 -52.44 17.18
C SER A 37 34.14 -51.04 16.78
N ASP A 38 34.82 -50.03 17.33
CA ASP A 38 34.62 -48.64 16.95
C ASP A 38 35.18 -48.37 15.56
N ARG A 39 34.38 -47.71 14.72
CA ARG A 39 34.76 -47.28 13.39
C ARG A 39 34.42 -45.81 13.21
N ALA A 40 35.33 -45.08 12.58
CA ALA A 40 35.10 -43.72 12.10
C ALA A 40 35.46 -43.64 10.62
N ASP A 41 34.56 -43.07 9.83
CA ASP A 41 34.70 -42.86 8.39
C ASP A 41 34.62 -41.36 8.09
N PHE A 42 35.41 -40.92 7.11
CA PHE A 42 35.43 -39.55 6.61
C PHE A 42 35.38 -39.57 5.09
N ASP A 43 34.38 -38.91 4.52
CA ASP A 43 34.11 -38.90 3.09
C ASP A 43 34.15 -37.48 2.54
N VAL A 44 34.78 -37.29 1.39
CA VAL A 44 34.76 -36.02 0.64
C VAL A 44 34.38 -36.30 -0.80
N ALA A 45 33.36 -35.60 -1.29
CA ALA A 45 32.88 -35.71 -2.66
C ALA A 45 32.77 -34.33 -3.31
N ALA A 46 33.10 -34.24 -4.59
CA ALA A 46 32.91 -33.06 -5.42
C ALA A 46 31.93 -33.39 -6.56
N LEU A 47 30.85 -32.60 -6.68
CA LEU A 47 29.83 -32.78 -7.71
C LEU A 47 29.81 -31.58 -8.67
N TRP A 48 30.02 -31.86 -9.96
CA TRP A 48 29.80 -30.92 -11.05
C TRP A 48 28.50 -31.26 -11.77
N GLN A 49 27.59 -30.29 -11.86
CA GLN A 49 26.32 -30.48 -12.56
C GLN A 49 26.36 -29.84 -13.95
N VAL A 50 26.64 -30.64 -14.99
CA VAL A 50 26.66 -30.18 -16.39
C VAL A 50 25.26 -30.34 -17.00
N GLN A 51 24.37 -29.37 -16.78
CA GLN A 51 23.02 -29.39 -17.38
C GLN A 51 23.03 -28.92 -18.85
N ASN A 52 22.41 -29.70 -19.74
CA ASN A 52 22.14 -29.37 -21.15
C ASN A 52 23.36 -28.81 -21.92
N LEU A 53 24.55 -29.42 -21.76
CA LEU A 53 25.80 -29.03 -22.45
C LEU A 53 26.15 -27.52 -22.30
N GLY A 54 25.70 -26.88 -21.22
CA GLY A 54 25.91 -25.45 -20.97
C GLY A 54 24.75 -24.51 -21.38
N PHE A 55 23.75 -25.00 -22.11
CA PHE A 55 22.57 -24.20 -22.51
C PHE A 55 21.50 -24.07 -21.41
N GLY A 56 21.40 -25.06 -20.50
CA GLY A 56 20.45 -25.01 -19.37
C GLY A 56 20.71 -23.84 -18.41
N ASN A 57 22.00 -23.50 -18.22
CA ASN A 57 22.42 -22.36 -17.40
C ASN A 57 22.02 -21.01 -18.01
N ALA A 58 21.87 -20.90 -19.33
CA ALA A 58 21.38 -19.68 -19.95
C ALA A 58 19.87 -19.49 -19.71
N ALA A 59 19.08 -20.57 -19.72
CA ALA A 59 17.66 -20.53 -19.42
C ALA A 59 17.42 -20.15 -17.94
N LEU A 60 18.11 -20.81 -17.00
CA LEU A 60 18.02 -20.50 -15.57
C LEU A 60 18.43 -19.04 -15.27
N ARG A 61 19.49 -18.52 -15.91
CA ARG A 61 19.87 -17.11 -15.76
C ARG A 61 18.81 -16.16 -16.30
N ARG A 62 18.22 -16.45 -17.46
CA ARG A 62 17.13 -15.62 -18.01
C ARG A 62 15.90 -15.64 -17.11
N GLU A 63 15.59 -16.77 -16.49
CA GLU A 63 14.52 -16.89 -15.51
C GLU A 63 14.79 -16.03 -14.27
N GLN A 64 15.97 -16.15 -13.64
CA GLN A 64 16.35 -15.31 -12.50
C GLN A 64 16.37 -13.80 -12.84
N GLN A 65 16.83 -13.45 -14.05
CA GLN A 65 16.76 -12.08 -14.56
C GLN A 65 15.32 -11.62 -14.82
N SER A 66 14.43 -12.51 -15.24
CA SER A 66 13.01 -12.22 -15.40
C SER A 66 12.36 -11.96 -14.05
N LEU A 67 12.62 -12.80 -13.04
CA LEU A 67 12.09 -12.65 -11.68
C LEU A 67 12.53 -11.34 -11.03
N THR A 68 13.82 -10.98 -11.16
CA THR A 68 14.33 -9.70 -10.65
C THR A 68 13.71 -8.50 -11.39
N ARG A 69 13.52 -8.58 -12.71
CA ARG A 69 12.80 -7.55 -13.48
C ARG A 69 11.34 -7.43 -13.05
N GLN A 70 10.64 -8.54 -12.88
CA GLN A 70 9.25 -8.55 -12.37
C GLN A 70 9.17 -7.88 -11.00
N ALA A 71 10.06 -8.22 -10.07
CA ALA A 71 10.10 -7.57 -8.75
C ALA A 71 10.33 -6.05 -8.86
N SER A 72 11.22 -5.60 -9.76
CA SER A 72 11.44 -4.17 -9.97
C SER A 72 10.22 -3.45 -10.59
N LEU A 73 9.50 -4.12 -11.49
CA LEU A 73 8.28 -3.59 -12.09
C LEU A 73 7.15 -3.46 -11.06
N VAL A 74 7.01 -4.43 -10.15
CA VAL A 74 6.05 -4.34 -9.05
C VAL A 74 6.35 -3.12 -8.16
N VAL A 75 7.62 -2.90 -7.82
CA VAL A 75 8.01 -1.71 -7.04
C VAL A 75 7.68 -0.41 -7.78
N GLN A 76 7.93 -0.36 -9.09
CA GLN A 76 7.60 0.81 -9.90
C GLN A 76 6.07 1.03 -9.98
N GLN A 77 5.30 -0.01 -10.25
CA GLN A 77 3.83 0.06 -10.27
C GLN A 77 3.27 0.55 -8.94
N THR A 78 3.76 0.03 -7.82
CA THR A 78 3.34 0.49 -6.49
C THR A 78 3.64 1.97 -6.27
N ARG A 79 4.81 2.45 -6.73
CA ARG A 79 5.14 3.89 -6.65
C ARG A 79 4.21 4.74 -7.50
N ASP A 80 3.89 4.30 -8.71
CA ASP A 80 2.97 5.01 -9.61
C ASP A 80 1.55 5.07 -9.02
N ILE A 81 1.08 3.98 -8.40
CA ILE A 81 -0.20 3.92 -7.69
C ILE A 81 -0.22 4.92 -6.53
N ILE A 82 0.81 4.94 -5.69
CA ILE A 82 0.90 5.87 -4.56
C ILE A 82 0.93 7.33 -5.06
N ALA A 83 1.72 7.63 -6.09
CA ALA A 83 1.79 8.96 -6.67
C ALA A 83 0.43 9.41 -7.23
N ALA A 84 -0.30 8.50 -7.89
CA ALA A 84 -1.64 8.76 -8.38
C ALA A 84 -2.63 8.99 -7.23
N GLU A 85 -2.60 8.19 -6.16
CA GLU A 85 -3.47 8.32 -5.00
C GLU A 85 -3.26 9.67 -4.30
N VAL A 86 -2.01 10.06 -4.05
CA VAL A 86 -1.66 11.35 -3.44
C VAL A 86 -2.11 12.52 -4.33
N THR A 87 -1.86 12.43 -5.64
CA THR A 87 -2.28 13.47 -6.59
C THR A 87 -3.80 13.61 -6.62
N GLN A 88 -4.53 12.49 -6.66
CA GLN A 88 -5.99 12.51 -6.63
C GLN A 88 -6.53 13.09 -5.33
N ALA A 89 -5.96 12.72 -4.18
CA ALA A 89 -6.36 13.25 -2.88
C ALA A 89 -6.15 14.77 -2.80
N TYR A 90 -4.98 15.26 -3.27
CA TYR A 90 -4.69 16.70 -3.34
C TYR A 90 -5.69 17.44 -4.25
N GLN A 91 -5.97 16.91 -5.44
CA GLN A 91 -6.95 17.53 -6.36
C GLN A 91 -8.36 17.54 -5.77
N ARG A 92 -8.76 16.49 -5.03
CA ARG A 92 -10.04 16.47 -4.32
C ARG A 92 -10.15 17.60 -3.31
N ILE A 93 -9.13 17.85 -2.49
CA ILE A 93 -9.12 18.97 -1.54
C ILE A 93 -9.34 20.29 -2.28
N GLN A 94 -8.60 20.54 -3.36
CA GLN A 94 -8.71 21.79 -4.14
C GLN A 94 -10.09 21.95 -4.80
N MET A 95 -10.68 20.86 -5.28
CA MET A 95 -12.03 20.87 -5.84
C MET A 95 -13.09 21.13 -4.76
N ARG A 96 -12.99 20.49 -3.59
CA ARG A 96 -13.93 20.69 -2.49
C ARG A 96 -13.84 22.09 -1.89
N LEU A 97 -12.64 22.65 -1.79
CA LEU A 97 -12.46 24.04 -1.36
C LEU A 97 -13.20 25.00 -2.30
N ARG A 98 -13.02 24.86 -3.62
CA ARG A 98 -13.77 25.65 -4.61
C ARG A 98 -15.28 25.44 -4.50
N GLN A 99 -15.73 24.23 -4.15
CA GLN A 99 -17.15 23.94 -3.97
C GLN A 99 -17.73 24.67 -2.76
N ILE A 100 -16.96 24.86 -1.67
CA ILE A 100 -17.35 25.70 -0.54
C ILE A 100 -17.51 27.16 -1.00
N ASP A 101 -16.58 27.67 -1.79
CA ASP A 101 -16.63 29.05 -2.30
C ASP A 101 -17.85 29.29 -3.20
N VAL A 102 -18.28 28.28 -3.96
CA VAL A 102 -19.47 28.36 -4.83
C VAL A 102 -20.78 28.20 -4.06
N THR A 103 -20.80 27.40 -3.00
CA THR A 103 -22.01 27.11 -2.22
C THR A 103 -22.30 28.15 -1.12
N ARG A 104 -21.31 28.96 -0.74
CA ARG A 104 -21.48 30.04 0.25
C ARG A 104 -22.39 31.18 -0.23
N PRO A 105 -22.18 31.83 -1.41
CA PRO A 105 -22.99 32.97 -1.83
C PRO A 105 -24.51 32.69 -1.94
N PRO A 106 -24.96 31.50 -2.41
CA PRO A 106 -26.38 31.15 -2.39
C PRO A 106 -27.03 31.20 -1.00
N VAL A 107 -26.30 30.87 0.07
CA VAL A 107 -26.81 30.94 1.45
C VAL A 107 -27.06 32.40 1.85
N GLU A 108 -26.11 33.28 1.53
CA GLU A 108 -26.22 34.72 1.80
C GLU A 108 -27.36 35.34 0.99
N ALA A 109 -27.44 35.02 -0.30
CA ALA A 109 -28.48 35.50 -1.19
C ALA A 109 -29.88 35.03 -0.74
N ALA A 110 -30.04 33.76 -0.39
CA ALA A 110 -31.32 33.23 0.09
C ALA A 110 -31.72 33.84 1.46
N SER A 111 -30.74 34.10 2.34
CA SER A 111 -30.98 34.80 3.61
C SER A 111 -31.46 36.24 3.40
N GLN A 112 -30.85 36.96 2.46
CA GLN A 112 -31.28 38.31 2.08
C GLN A 112 -32.66 38.30 1.42
N ALA A 113 -32.96 37.30 0.57
CA ALA A 113 -34.26 37.16 -0.06
C ALA A 113 -35.39 36.98 0.96
N ILE A 114 -35.18 36.25 2.05
CA ILE A 114 -36.18 36.14 3.13
C ILE A 114 -36.47 37.51 3.75
N ARG A 115 -35.44 38.32 4.02
CA ARG A 115 -35.62 39.69 4.55
C ARG A 115 -36.44 40.55 3.60
N LEU A 116 -36.07 40.58 2.32
CA LEU A 116 -36.76 41.37 1.30
C LEU A 116 -38.21 40.90 1.11
N ASN A 117 -38.46 39.59 1.12
CA ASN A 117 -39.81 39.05 1.00
C ASN A 117 -40.70 39.44 2.19
N LEU A 118 -40.15 39.46 3.42
CA LEU A 118 -40.87 39.93 4.59
C LEU A 118 -41.25 41.40 4.49
N GLU A 119 -40.36 42.24 3.95
CA GLU A 119 -40.63 43.66 3.70
C GLU A 119 -41.73 43.85 2.65
N GLY A 120 -41.64 43.14 1.51
CA GLY A 120 -42.67 43.19 0.47
C GLY A 120 -44.04 42.68 0.93
N ILE A 121 -44.09 41.66 1.80
CA ILE A 121 -45.36 41.20 2.41
C ILE A 121 -45.94 42.29 3.32
N ARG A 122 -45.11 42.97 4.13
CA ARG A 122 -45.57 44.09 4.98
C ARG A 122 -46.11 45.26 4.16
N ASN A 123 -45.55 45.50 2.99
CA ASN A 123 -45.98 46.53 2.05
C ASN A 123 -47.17 46.10 1.18
N GLY A 124 -47.61 44.84 1.25
CA GLY A 124 -48.70 44.29 0.45
C GLY A 124 -48.34 43.95 -1.01
N GLU A 125 -47.05 43.96 -1.35
CA GLU A 125 -46.52 43.72 -2.70
C GLU A 125 -46.30 42.23 -2.99
N LEU A 126 -46.10 41.41 -1.94
CA LEU A 126 -45.78 39.99 -2.04
C LEU A 126 -46.76 39.14 -1.26
N ARG A 127 -46.89 37.87 -1.68
CA ARG A 127 -47.82 36.90 -1.06
C ARG A 127 -47.08 36.00 -0.07
N PRO A 128 -47.76 35.51 0.99
CA PRO A 128 -47.15 34.60 1.95
C PRO A 128 -46.52 33.34 1.34
N ILE A 129 -47.00 32.83 0.21
CA ILE A 129 -46.41 31.64 -0.43
C ILE A 129 -44.96 31.87 -0.92
N GLU A 130 -44.61 33.11 -1.27
CA GLU A 130 -43.27 33.46 -1.76
C GLU A 130 -42.23 33.40 -0.62
N ILE A 131 -42.64 33.57 0.64
CA ILE A 131 -41.74 33.36 1.79
C ILE A 131 -41.43 31.88 2.00
N GLN A 132 -42.40 30.99 1.76
CA GLN A 132 -42.21 29.56 1.93
C GLN A 132 -41.19 29.03 0.91
N GLN A 133 -41.25 29.53 -0.33
CA GLN A 133 -40.26 29.21 -1.36
C GLN A 133 -38.85 29.71 -0.97
N ALA A 134 -38.74 30.93 -0.43
CA ALA A 134 -37.46 31.47 0.03
C ALA A 134 -36.86 30.70 1.22
N ILE A 135 -37.71 30.26 2.18
CA ILE A 135 -37.30 29.38 3.28
C ILE A 135 -36.78 28.05 2.75
N GLY A 136 -37.50 27.43 1.81
CA GLY A 136 -37.06 26.20 1.16
C GLY A 136 -35.72 26.35 0.43
N ALA A 137 -35.54 27.45 -0.30
CA ALA A 137 -34.30 27.75 -0.99
C ALA A 137 -33.11 27.96 0.00
N LEU A 138 -33.34 28.64 1.12
CA LEU A 138 -32.31 28.81 2.16
C LEU A 138 -31.94 27.46 2.80
N ALA A 139 -32.92 26.62 3.10
CA ALA A 139 -32.67 25.29 3.65
C ALA A 139 -31.82 24.44 2.69
N ALA A 140 -32.17 24.43 1.40
CA ALA A 140 -31.40 23.72 0.37
C ALA A 140 -29.97 24.27 0.21
N ALA A 141 -29.80 25.60 0.17
CA ALA A 141 -28.50 26.23 0.06
C ALA A 141 -27.61 25.90 1.27
N ARG A 142 -28.17 25.93 2.49
CA ARG A 142 -27.44 25.56 3.71
C ARG A 142 -27.02 24.10 3.72
N ALA A 143 -27.91 23.19 3.31
CA ALA A 143 -27.58 21.77 3.19
C ALA A 143 -26.41 21.56 2.22
N GLN A 144 -26.46 22.16 1.03
CA GLN A 144 -25.39 22.08 0.04
C GLN A 144 -24.05 22.64 0.54
N TYR A 145 -24.08 23.76 1.28
CA TYR A 145 -22.88 24.33 1.90
C TYR A 145 -22.30 23.40 2.97
N LEU A 146 -23.14 22.84 3.84
CA LEU A 146 -22.71 21.89 4.87
C LEU A 146 -22.11 20.62 4.26
N ASP A 147 -22.74 20.07 3.22
CA ASP A 147 -22.22 18.92 2.48
C ASP A 147 -20.84 19.23 1.88
N ALA A 148 -20.66 20.41 1.28
CA ALA A 148 -19.37 20.83 0.73
C ALA A 148 -18.27 20.93 1.80
N VAL A 149 -18.61 21.42 3.00
CA VAL A 149 -17.67 21.49 4.15
C VAL A 149 -17.32 20.10 4.67
N VAL A 150 -18.31 19.22 4.82
CA VAL A 150 -18.08 17.83 5.26
C VAL A 150 -17.21 17.09 4.24
N ASP A 151 -17.52 17.22 2.95
CA ASP A 151 -16.74 16.61 1.86
C ASP A 151 -15.30 17.13 1.82
N TYR A 152 -15.09 18.42 2.08
CA TYR A 152 -13.75 18.99 2.21
C TYR A 152 -12.97 18.37 3.38
N ASN A 153 -13.59 18.24 4.55
CA ASN A 153 -12.95 17.62 5.71
C ASN A 153 -12.60 16.14 5.41
N ILE A 154 -13.51 15.39 4.79
CA ILE A 154 -13.24 14.01 4.36
C ILE A 154 -12.07 13.97 3.38
N ALA A 155 -11.99 14.90 2.43
CA ALA A 155 -10.87 14.97 1.48
C ALA A 155 -9.53 15.27 2.18
N GLN A 156 -9.53 16.09 3.24
CA GLN A 156 -8.34 16.32 4.06
C GLN A 156 -7.86 15.03 4.74
N PHE A 157 -8.77 14.25 5.35
CA PHE A 157 -8.41 12.95 5.95
C PHE A 157 -7.95 11.93 4.91
N GLN A 158 -8.55 11.91 3.72
CA GLN A 158 -8.09 11.05 2.61
C GLN A 158 -6.66 11.38 2.18
N MET A 159 -6.28 12.67 2.16
CA MET A 159 -4.92 13.09 1.87
C MET A 159 -3.95 12.67 2.96
N LEU A 160 -4.29 12.85 4.24
CA LEU A 160 -3.48 12.40 5.37
C LEU A 160 -3.20 10.89 5.28
N ARG A 161 -4.22 10.09 4.97
CA ARG A 161 -4.07 8.65 4.70
C ARG A 161 -3.13 8.37 3.53
N ALA A 162 -3.30 9.07 2.40
CA ALA A 162 -2.51 8.85 1.19
C ALA A 162 -1.01 9.16 1.39
N ILE A 163 -0.68 10.15 2.23
CA ILE A 163 0.71 10.47 2.60
C ILE A 163 1.25 9.65 3.78
N GLY A 164 0.43 8.77 4.37
CA GLY A 164 0.82 7.90 5.48
C GLY A 164 0.94 8.61 6.83
N GLN A 165 0.34 9.79 6.99
CA GLN A 165 0.29 10.50 8.27
C GLN A 165 -1.06 10.26 8.95
N PRO A 166 -1.11 9.65 10.14
CA PRO A 166 -2.35 9.62 10.90
C PRO A 166 -2.74 11.06 11.28
N PRO A 167 -4.04 11.39 11.39
CA PRO A 167 -4.45 12.68 11.92
C PRO A 167 -3.88 12.83 13.34
N GLU A 168 -3.27 13.97 13.64
CA GLU A 168 -2.93 14.35 15.01
C GLU A 168 -4.23 14.56 15.77
N ILE A 169 -4.76 13.49 16.35
CA ILE A 169 -5.73 13.60 17.41
C ILE A 169 -4.89 13.95 18.62
N GLU A 170 -4.92 15.23 19.04
CA GLU A 170 -4.31 15.66 20.30
C GLU A 170 -4.79 14.71 21.40
N SER A 171 -3.95 13.74 21.75
CA SER A 171 -4.15 12.98 22.96
C SER A 171 -3.77 13.94 24.07
N HIS A 172 -4.76 14.66 24.62
CA HIS A 172 -4.65 15.21 25.95
C HIS A 172 -4.30 14.03 26.87
N ARG A 173 -3.00 13.81 27.09
CA ARG A 173 -2.53 13.03 28.22
C ARG A 173 -2.94 13.86 29.43
N GLU A 174 -3.99 13.42 30.11
CA GLU A 174 -4.19 13.74 31.51
C GLU A 174 -2.90 13.32 32.22
N GLU A 175 -2.06 14.31 32.54
CA GLU A 175 -0.99 14.16 33.51
C GLU A 175 -1.67 14.09 34.89
N ASP A 176 -1.83 12.87 35.40
CA ASP A 176 -2.11 12.57 36.81
C ASP A 176 -0.87 12.81 37.68
#